data_AF-A0A246E3S2-F1
#
_entry.id   AF-A0A246E3S2-F1
#
_cell.length_a   1.000
_cell.length_b   1.000
_cell.length_c   1.000
_cell.angle_alpha   90.00
_cell.angle_beta   90.00
_cell.angle_gamma   90.00
#
_symmetry.space_group_name_H-M   'P 1'
#
loop_
_entity.id
_entity.type
_entity.pdbx_description
1 polymer ?
#
loop_
_entity_poly.entity_id
_entity_poly.type
_entity_poly.pdbx_seq_one_letter_code
_entity_poly.pdbx_strand_id
1 'polypeptide(L)'
;MRKIVSLALLALALGLGGCATTSQYGNFVQSAALDQQKLATDAVQQLATLYAPARTRLELQQPTPDPFGQALVKSLRDKGYALLE
;
A
#
# COMPACT_ATOMS: atom_id res chain seq x y z
N MET A 1 -26.91 27.35 -20.97
CA MET A 1 -25.45 27.28 -20.74
C MET A 1 -25.07 26.88 -19.32
N ARG A 2 -25.55 27.55 -18.25
CA ARG A 2 -25.25 27.17 -16.84
C ARG A 2 -25.53 25.70 -16.49
N LYS A 3 -26.67 25.14 -16.92
CA LYS A 3 -27.05 23.74 -16.65
C LYS A 3 -26.12 22.70 -17.31
N ILE A 4 -25.57 23.01 -18.48
CA ILE A 4 -24.66 22.13 -19.23
C ILE A 4 -23.28 22.10 -18.57
N VAL A 5 -22.80 23.27 -18.12
CA VAL A 5 -21.55 23.39 -17.36
C VAL A 5 -21.63 22.63 -16.04
N SER A 6 -22.76 22.72 -15.32
CA SER A 6 -22.98 21.95 -14.09
C SER A 6 -22.96 20.43 -14.31
N LEU A 7 -23.56 19.95 -15.42
CA LEU A 7 -23.57 18.52 -15.74
C LEU A 7 -22.16 18.00 -16.10
N ALA A 8 -21.40 18.80 -16.85
CA ALA A 8 -20.03 18.45 -17.23
C ALA A 8 -19.09 18.38 -16.02
N LEU A 9 -19.23 19.32 -15.07
CA LEU A 9 -18.46 19.30 -13.81
C LEU A 9 -18.80 18.09 -12.95
N LEU A 10 -20.07 17.68 -12.89
CA LEU A 10 -20.50 16.50 -12.14
C LEU A 10 -19.95 15.20 -12.77
N ALA A 11 -19.99 15.08 -14.10
CA ALA A 11 -19.40 13.95 -14.81
C ALA A 11 -17.88 13.86 -14.62
N LEU A 12 -17.19 15.01 -14.63
CA LEU A 12 -15.76 15.07 -14.37
C LEU A 12 -15.43 14.64 -12.92
N ALA A 13 -16.20 15.09 -11.94
CA ALA A 13 -16.02 14.71 -10.54
C ALA A 13 -16.25 13.20 -10.31
N LEU A 14 -17.23 12.59 -10.98
CA LEU A 14 -17.51 11.16 -10.89
C LEU A 14 -16.43 10.32 -11.60
N GLY A 15 -15.89 10.79 -12.73
CA GLY A 15 -14.81 10.10 -13.45
C GLY A 15 -13.47 10.10 -12.71
N LEU A 16 -13.20 11.13 -11.91
CA LEU A 16 -11.95 11.25 -11.14
C LEU A 16 -11.92 10.41 -9.86
N GLY A 17 -13.07 9.88 -9.40
CA GLY A 17 -13.18 9.11 -8.15
C GLY A 17 -12.56 7.71 -8.20
N GLY A 18 -12.24 7.18 -9.40
CA GLY A 18 -11.76 5.80 -9.57
C GLY A 18 -10.37 5.52 -8.95
N CYS A 19 -9.50 6.53 -8.84
CA CYS A 19 -8.17 6.35 -8.25
C CYS A 19 -8.18 6.32 -6.72
N ALA A 20 -9.22 6.85 -6.08
CA ALA A 20 -9.31 6.97 -4.62
C ALA A 20 -10.24 5.91 -3.98
N THR A 21 -11.14 5.30 -4.76
CA THR A 21 -12.18 4.41 -4.23
C THR A 21 -11.88 2.90 -4.32
N THR A 22 -10.72 2.51 -4.84
CA THR A 22 -10.28 1.09 -4.81
C THR A 22 -9.76 0.74 -3.42
N SER A 23 -10.68 0.52 -2.49
CA SER A 23 -10.46 0.33 -1.05
C SER A 23 -9.71 -0.95 -0.61
N GLN A 24 -9.22 -1.77 -1.54
CA GLN A 24 -8.40 -2.93 -1.18
C GLN A 24 -6.93 -2.57 -1.35
N TYR A 25 -6.28 -2.30 -0.23
CA TYR A 25 -4.82 -2.33 -0.12
C TYR A 25 -4.40 -3.71 0.38
N GLY A 26 -3.20 -4.17 -0.01
CA GLY A 26 -2.67 -5.48 0.36
C GLY A 26 -2.60 -6.48 -0.78
N ASN A 27 -2.68 -7.78 -0.46
CA ASN A 27 -2.58 -8.84 -1.48
C ASN A 27 -3.92 -9.05 -2.22
N PHE A 28 -3.92 -8.80 -3.53
CA PHE A 28 -5.06 -9.01 -4.43
C PHE A 28 -5.21 -10.47 -4.89
N VAL A 29 -4.21 -11.31 -4.63
CA VAL A 29 -4.27 -12.73 -4.94
C VAL A 29 -5.04 -13.43 -3.82
N GLN A 30 -6.28 -13.81 -4.10
CA GLN A 30 -7.20 -14.45 -3.16
C GLN A 30 -6.82 -15.89 -2.77
N SER A 31 -5.61 -16.38 -3.08
CA SER A 31 -5.27 -17.80 -2.94
C SER A 31 -4.35 -18.09 -1.77
N ALA A 32 -4.74 -19.09 -0.97
CA ALA A 32 -3.96 -19.70 0.11
C ALA A 32 -2.67 -20.40 -0.36
N ALA A 33 -2.29 -20.27 -1.64
CA ALA A 33 -1.13 -20.94 -2.23
C ALA A 33 0.17 -20.11 -2.16
N LEU A 34 0.08 -18.81 -1.87
CA LEU A 34 1.26 -17.93 -1.80
C LEU A 34 1.73 -17.78 -0.36
N ASP A 35 3.01 -18.07 -0.14
CA ASP A 35 3.71 -17.79 1.11
C ASP A 35 3.91 -16.27 1.28
N GLN A 36 2.95 -15.66 1.98
CA GLN A 36 2.88 -14.22 2.24
C GLN A 36 4.09 -13.74 3.05
N GLN A 37 4.58 -14.58 3.97
CA GLN A 37 5.71 -14.29 4.83
C GLN A 37 7.01 -14.25 4.03
N LYS A 38 7.20 -15.21 3.13
CA LYS A 38 8.34 -15.20 2.21
C LYS A 38 8.30 -13.99 1.30
N LEU A 39 7.14 -13.67 0.72
CA LEU A 39 6.97 -12.47 -0.11
C LEU A 39 7.30 -11.18 0.64
N ALA A 40 6.82 -11.03 1.87
CA ALA A 40 7.13 -9.89 2.72
C ALA A 40 8.63 -9.79 3.02
N THR A 41 9.27 -10.93 3.33
CA THR A 41 10.71 -10.99 3.62
C THR A 41 11.55 -10.60 2.39
N ASP A 42 11.21 -11.14 1.22
CA ASP A 42 11.86 -10.83 -0.05
C ASP A 42 11.69 -9.34 -0.39
N ALA A 43 10.51 -8.76 -0.14
CA ALA A 43 10.27 -7.32 -0.32
C ALA A 43 11.15 -6.45 0.60
N VAL A 44 11.29 -6.83 1.88
CA VAL A 44 12.19 -6.13 2.81
C VAL A 44 13.66 -6.24 2.38
N GLN A 45 14.07 -7.39 1.84
CA GLN A 45 15.42 -7.55 1.30
C GLN A 45 15.67 -6.59 0.14
N GLN A 46 14.71 -6.45 -0.77
CA GLN A 46 14.82 -5.49 -1.88
C GLN A 46 14.87 -4.05 -1.38
N LEU A 47 14.00 -3.68 -0.44
CA LEU A 47 14.03 -2.34 0.20
C LEU A 47 15.39 -2.05 0.84
N ALA A 48 16.02 -3.04 1.48
CA ALA A 48 17.34 -2.88 2.10
C ALA A 48 18.48 -2.68 1.11
N THR A 49 18.30 -3.02 -0.17
CA THR A 49 19.29 -2.69 -1.22
C THR A 49 19.26 -1.20 -1.59
N LEU A 50 18.12 -0.53 -1.37
CA LEU A 50 17.89 0.86 -1.75
C LEU A 50 17.98 1.82 -0.56
N TYR A 51 17.51 1.39 0.61
CA TYR A 51 17.35 2.21 1.80
C TYR A 51 17.99 1.52 3.01
N ALA A 52 19.06 2.09 3.53
CA ALA A 52 19.81 1.48 4.64
C ALA A 52 18.97 1.40 5.93
N PRO A 53 18.90 0.23 6.59
CA PRO A 53 18.26 0.10 7.90
C PRO A 53 18.91 1.00 8.97
N ALA A 54 18.19 1.33 10.03
CA ALA A 54 18.58 2.27 11.10
C ALA A 54 18.90 3.71 10.66
N ARG A 55 18.90 4.00 9.36
CA ARG A 55 19.06 5.36 8.80
C ARG A 55 17.85 5.82 7.98
N THR A 56 16.86 4.94 7.81
CA THR A 56 15.63 5.21 7.08
C THR A 56 14.42 4.98 7.97
N ARG A 57 13.48 5.93 7.94
CA ARG A 57 12.11 5.80 8.46
C ARG A 57 11.17 5.59 7.28
N LEU A 58 10.31 4.59 7.37
CA LEU A 58 9.26 4.32 6.38
C LEU A 58 7.90 4.66 6.99
N GLU A 59 7.02 5.19 6.15
CA GLU A 59 5.66 5.54 6.53
C GLU A 59 4.68 4.77 5.65
N LEU A 60 3.92 3.87 6.26
CA LEU A 60 2.94 3.05 5.58
C LEU A 60 1.62 3.80 5.58
N GLN A 61 1.26 4.38 4.44
CA GLN A 61 0.03 5.18 4.29
C GLN A 61 -1.26 4.34 4.29
N GLN A 62 -1.12 3.04 4.04
CA GLN A 62 -2.23 2.11 3.94
C GLN A 62 -2.25 1.21 5.18
N PRO A 63 -3.45 0.85 5.68
CA PRO A 63 -3.55 -0.12 6.76
C PRO A 63 -3.00 -1.47 6.29
N THR A 64 -2.35 -2.19 7.20
CA THR A 64 -1.75 -3.51 6.95
C THR A 64 -2.47 -4.65 7.70
N PRO A 65 -3.80 -4.84 7.53
CA PRO A 65 -4.54 -5.84 8.30
C PRO A 65 -4.34 -7.27 7.78
N ASP A 66 -3.90 -7.42 6.53
CA ASP A 66 -3.75 -8.74 5.89
C ASP A 66 -2.44 -9.46 6.30
N PRO A 67 -2.32 -10.78 6.07
CA PRO A 67 -1.15 -11.56 6.48
C PRO A 67 0.17 -11.08 5.88
N PHE A 68 0.18 -10.57 4.64
CA PHE A 68 1.37 -10.00 4.03
C PHE A 68 1.75 -8.69 4.72
N GLY A 69 0.79 -7.79 4.93
CA GLY A 69 1.00 -6.52 5.61
C GLY A 69 1.57 -6.70 7.01
N GLN A 70 1.02 -7.62 7.80
CA GLN A 70 1.53 -7.94 9.14
C GLN A 70 2.97 -8.49 9.08
N ALA A 71 3.24 -9.41 8.14
CA ALA A 71 4.59 -9.96 7.95
C ALA A 71 5.60 -8.89 7.49
N LEU A 72 5.17 -7.96 6.63
CA LEU A 72 5.99 -6.86 6.14
C LEU A 72 6.41 -5.93 7.28
N VAL A 73 5.46 -5.48 8.09
CA VAL A 73 5.71 -4.64 9.27
C VAL A 73 6.69 -5.32 10.20
N LYS A 74 6.47 -6.61 10.51
CA LYS A 74 7.36 -7.39 11.37
C LYS A 74 8.78 -7.46 10.79
N SER A 75 8.92 -7.87 9.53
CA SER A 75 10.22 -8.01 8.87
C SER A 75 10.97 -6.68 8.76
N LEU A 76 10.27 -5.56 8.52
CA LEU A 76 10.88 -4.23 8.52
C LEU A 76 11.42 -3.85 9.91
N ARG A 77 10.66 -4.08 10.98
CA ARG A 77 11.12 -3.83 12.36
C ARG A 77 12.31 -4.71 12.73
N ASP A 78 12.24 -6.00 12.41
CA ASP A 78 13.34 -6.95 12.66
C ASP A 78 14.62 -6.55 11.91
N LYS A 79 14.48 -5.93 10.73
CA LYS A 79 15.62 -5.40 9.96
C LYS A 79 16.19 -4.10 10.52
N GLY A 80 15.48 -3.42 11.43
CA GLY A 80 15.90 -2.17 12.07
C GLY A 80 15.35 -0.90 11.43
N TYR A 81 14.24 -0.96 10.68
CA TYR A 81 13.56 0.24 10.21
C TYR A 81 12.68 0.87 11.29
N ALA A 82 12.65 2.20 11.33
CA ALA A 82 11.62 2.94 12.04
C ALA A 82 10.36 3.01 11.17
N LEU A 83 9.20 2.67 11.74
CA LEU A 83 7.92 2.65 11.02
C LEU A 83 6.91 3.60 11.64
N LEU A 84 6.13 4.27 10.79
CA LEU A 84 4.83 4.84 11.13
C LEU A 84 3.76 4.13 10.31
N GLU A 85 2.72 3.69 11.00
CA GLU A 85 1.55 2.96 10.48
C GLU A 85 0.30 3.83 10.60
#